data_AF-A0A954K8L5-F1
#
_entry.id   AF-A0A954K8L5-F1
#
_cell.length_a   1.000
_cell.length_b   1.000
_cell.length_c   1.000
_cell.angle_alpha   90.00
_cell.angle_beta   90.00
_cell.angle_gamma   90.00
#
_symmetry.space_group_name_H-M   'P 1'
#
loop_
_entity.id
_entity.type
_entity.pdbx_description
1 polymer ?
#
loop_
_entity_poly.entity_id
_entity_poly.type
_entity_poly.pdbx_seq_one_letter_code
_entity_poly.pdbx_strand_id
1 'polypeptide(L)'
;MKIQKMKLTLISRCAFLLAILFCHFNVSEAGPGLYLEVAAGDQARQNCVVSIPLPELFKNQKHLTLFRLDNKQEIPVQIDQVGERKELVWILREPLPAGATRKYQILTGGAGNQQKEQVTVNDDGEHLHVKVDEKPVLTYNHAIVKAPKRDEAYYDKSGYIHPLYTPSGKVISDDFNPDHPHQHGIMLSWRKIIFEGRENNGCDQKSQ
;
A
#
# COMPACT_ATOMS: atom_id res chain seq x y z
N MET A 1 65.11 -60.64 -35.82
CA MET A 1 64.18 -61.66 -36.33
C MET A 1 62.83 -61.47 -35.66
N LYS A 2 61.77 -61.29 -36.47
CA LYS A 2 60.32 -61.31 -36.19
C LYS A 2 59.69 -60.23 -35.28
N ILE A 3 59.10 -59.26 -35.99
CA ILE A 3 57.86 -58.53 -35.67
C ILE A 3 56.73 -59.54 -35.38
N GLN A 4 55.87 -59.27 -34.39
CA GLN A 4 54.47 -59.68 -34.45
C GLN A 4 53.55 -58.64 -33.80
N LYS A 5 52.61 -58.15 -34.63
CA LYS A 5 51.46 -57.32 -34.27
C LYS A 5 50.37 -58.21 -33.64
N MET A 6 49.60 -57.67 -32.69
CA MET A 6 48.24 -58.15 -32.46
C MET A 6 47.27 -56.96 -32.43
N LYS A 7 46.40 -56.92 -33.44
CA LYS A 7 45.15 -56.16 -33.43
C LYS A 7 44.13 -56.94 -32.61
N LEU A 8 43.39 -56.29 -31.72
CA LEU A 8 42.06 -56.74 -31.38
C LEU A 8 41.12 -55.52 -31.32
N THR A 9 40.36 -55.37 -32.38
CA THR A 9 39.14 -54.55 -32.45
C THR A 9 38.08 -55.21 -31.58
N LEU A 10 37.53 -54.48 -30.60
CA LEU A 10 36.17 -54.72 -30.15
C LEU A 10 35.44 -53.40 -30.11
N ILE A 11 34.53 -53.27 -31.08
CA ILE A 11 33.53 -52.23 -31.19
C ILE A 11 32.63 -52.35 -29.94
N SER A 12 32.65 -51.36 -29.06
CA SER A 12 31.53 -51.14 -28.15
C SER A 12 30.98 -49.75 -28.40
N ARG A 13 29.77 -49.75 -28.94
CA ARG A 13 28.91 -48.59 -29.12
C ARG A 13 28.53 -48.05 -27.74
N CYS A 14 29.28 -47.08 -27.22
CA CYS A 14 28.78 -46.23 -26.15
C CYS A 14 28.30 -44.94 -26.79
N ALA A 15 26.97 -44.84 -26.90
CA ALA A 15 26.24 -43.72 -27.44
C ALA A 15 26.70 -42.41 -26.78
N PHE A 16 27.15 -41.47 -27.60
CA PHE A 16 27.22 -40.05 -27.23
C PHE A 16 25.80 -39.56 -26.99
N LEU A 17 25.37 -39.52 -25.73
CA LEU A 17 24.20 -38.76 -25.31
C LEU A 17 24.57 -37.28 -25.33
N LEU A 18 24.39 -36.65 -26.48
CA LEU A 18 24.42 -35.20 -26.63
C LEU A 18 23.16 -34.66 -25.92
N ALA A 19 23.27 -34.38 -24.62
CA ALA A 19 22.23 -33.65 -23.90
C ALA A 19 22.22 -32.20 -24.40
N ILE A 20 21.43 -31.94 -25.44
CA ILE A 20 21.12 -30.58 -25.89
C ILE A 20 20.31 -29.96 -24.76
N LEU A 21 20.99 -29.20 -23.90
CA LEU A 21 20.41 -28.32 -22.91
C LEU A 21 19.66 -27.22 -23.69
N PHE A 22 18.40 -27.49 -24.08
CA PHE A 22 17.47 -26.45 -24.50
C PHE A 22 17.16 -25.61 -23.26
N CYS A 23 18.08 -24.71 -22.90
CA CYS A 23 17.75 -23.54 -22.12
C CYS A 23 16.68 -22.80 -22.92
N HIS A 24 15.42 -22.99 -22.53
CA HIS A 24 14.31 -22.20 -23.01
C HIS A 24 14.56 -20.79 -22.48
N PHE A 25 15.24 -19.96 -23.29
CA PHE A 25 15.18 -18.52 -23.13
C PHE A 25 13.73 -18.14 -23.43
N ASN A 26 12.92 -18.05 -22.38
CA ASN A 26 11.66 -17.33 -22.44
C ASN A 26 12.04 -15.86 -22.63
N VAL A 27 12.19 -15.44 -23.88
CA VAL A 27 12.15 -14.02 -24.22
C VAL A 27 10.68 -13.62 -24.06
N SER A 28 10.34 -13.13 -22.87
CA SER A 28 9.11 -12.37 -22.72
C SER A 28 9.35 -11.03 -23.38
N GLU A 29 8.78 -10.84 -24.57
CA GLU A 29 8.63 -9.52 -25.14
C GLU A 29 7.66 -8.78 -24.21
N ALA A 30 8.22 -7.97 -23.30
CA ALA A 30 7.43 -7.00 -22.57
C ALA A 30 6.81 -6.09 -23.65
N GLY A 31 5.51 -6.25 -23.88
CA GLY A 31 4.74 -5.38 -24.78
C GLY A 31 5.03 -3.91 -24.47
N PRO A 32 4.73 -2.98 -25.40
CA PRO A 32 5.22 -1.60 -25.37
C PRO A 32 5.16 -0.99 -23.97
N GLY A 33 6.32 -0.95 -23.32
CA GLY A 33 6.44 -0.47 -21.95
C GLY A 33 6.30 1.03 -21.94
N LEU A 34 5.32 1.56 -21.22
CA LEU A 34 5.26 3.00 -20.98
C LEU A 34 6.33 3.36 -19.95
N TYR A 35 7.22 4.26 -20.33
CA TYR A 35 8.23 4.81 -19.44
C TYR A 35 7.69 6.07 -18.76
N LEU A 36 7.93 6.16 -17.46
CA LEU A 36 7.67 7.35 -16.65
C LEU A 36 8.99 7.94 -16.20
N GLU A 37 9.11 9.25 -16.29
CA GLU A 37 10.23 10.00 -15.73
C GLU A 37 9.70 10.99 -14.70
N VAL A 38 10.16 10.87 -13.46
CA VAL A 38 9.81 11.76 -12.35
C VAL A 38 11.00 12.65 -12.05
N ALA A 39 10.83 13.96 -12.22
CA ALA A 39 11.83 14.96 -11.87
C ALA A 39 11.63 15.46 -10.44
N ALA A 40 12.72 15.67 -9.69
CA ALA A 40 12.66 16.25 -8.36
C ALA A 40 12.26 17.75 -8.37
N GLY A 41 12.55 18.42 -9.49
CA GLY A 41 12.57 19.88 -9.59
C GLY A 41 13.70 20.47 -8.76
N ASP A 42 13.53 21.70 -8.27
CA ASP A 42 14.57 22.43 -7.54
C ASP A 42 14.79 21.95 -6.10
N GLN A 43 14.00 20.97 -5.65
CA GLN A 43 14.02 20.46 -4.28
C GLN A 43 14.23 18.97 -4.26
N ALA A 44 15.06 18.50 -3.32
CA ALA A 44 15.19 17.07 -3.09
C ALA A 44 13.85 16.48 -2.62
N ARG A 45 13.54 15.26 -3.06
CA ARG A 45 12.29 14.56 -2.77
C ARG A 45 12.57 13.24 -2.06
N GLN A 46 11.84 12.95 -1.00
CA GLN A 46 11.86 11.65 -0.32
C GLN A 46 10.53 11.46 0.43
N ASN A 47 10.02 10.23 0.48
CA ASN A 47 8.76 9.88 1.13
C ASN A 47 7.57 10.72 0.64
N CYS A 48 7.60 11.19 -0.60
CA CYS A 48 6.51 11.94 -1.20
C CYS A 48 5.59 11.03 -2.03
N VAL A 49 4.29 11.31 -1.99
CA VAL A 49 3.31 10.69 -2.86
C VAL A 49 3.49 11.27 -4.27
N VAL A 50 3.57 10.38 -5.26
CA VAL A 50 3.51 10.72 -6.67
C VAL A 50 2.20 10.19 -7.21
N SER A 51 1.46 11.04 -7.91
CA SER A 51 0.23 10.68 -8.60
C SER A 51 0.26 11.19 -10.03
N ILE A 52 -0.19 10.36 -10.97
CA ILE A 52 -0.40 10.73 -12.37
C ILE A 52 -1.76 10.18 -12.84
N PRO A 53 -2.41 10.82 -13.83
CA PRO A 53 -3.58 10.21 -14.48
C PRO A 53 -3.23 8.82 -15.01
N LEU A 54 -4.10 7.84 -14.75
CA LEU A 54 -3.92 6.48 -15.24
C LEU A 54 -3.90 6.51 -16.79
N PRO A 55 -2.82 6.09 -17.45
CA PRO A 55 -2.77 6.10 -18.91
C PRO A 55 -3.88 5.23 -19.51
N GLU A 56 -4.52 5.70 -20.58
CA GLU A 56 -5.65 4.99 -21.23
C GLU A 56 -5.34 3.54 -21.60
N LEU A 57 -4.08 3.24 -21.94
CA LEU A 57 -3.57 1.90 -22.22
C LEU A 57 -3.83 0.90 -21.07
N PHE A 58 -3.90 1.40 -19.83
CA PHE A 58 -4.01 0.60 -18.62
C PHE A 58 -5.36 0.72 -17.89
N LYS A 59 -6.36 1.39 -18.47
CA LYS A 59 -7.65 1.68 -17.79
C LYS A 59 -8.44 0.46 -17.29
N ASN A 60 -8.24 -0.67 -17.97
CA ASN A 60 -8.89 -1.95 -17.67
C ASN A 60 -8.00 -2.89 -16.83
N GLN A 61 -6.78 -2.47 -16.50
CA GLN A 61 -5.87 -3.28 -15.70
C GLN A 61 -6.24 -3.18 -14.22
N LYS A 62 -6.32 -4.33 -13.55
CA LYS A 62 -6.60 -4.39 -12.10
C LYS A 62 -5.32 -4.21 -11.27
N HIS A 63 -4.19 -4.63 -11.82
CA HIS A 63 -2.90 -4.60 -11.15
C HIS A 63 -1.85 -4.08 -12.11
N LEU A 64 -1.02 -3.17 -11.59
CA LEU A 64 0.15 -2.62 -12.27
C LEU A 64 1.33 -2.70 -11.31
N THR A 65 2.53 -2.63 -11.85
CA THR A 65 3.76 -2.50 -11.07
C THR A 65 4.66 -1.53 -11.79
N LEU A 66 5.38 -0.70 -11.03
CA LEU A 66 6.45 0.11 -11.57
C LEU A 66 7.76 -0.63 -11.40
N PHE A 67 8.51 -0.78 -12.47
CA PHE A 67 9.87 -1.28 -12.42
C PHE A 67 10.85 -0.11 -12.54
N ARG A 68 11.58 0.15 -11.46
CA ARG A 68 12.55 1.23 -11.40
C ARG A 68 13.82 0.83 -12.17
N LEU A 69 14.23 1.66 -13.13
CA LEU A 69 15.23 1.25 -14.14
C LEU A 69 16.68 1.28 -13.65
N ASP A 70 17.02 2.17 -12.73
CA ASP A 70 18.41 2.34 -12.23
C ASP A 70 18.84 1.21 -11.29
N ASN A 71 17.93 0.70 -10.46
CA ASN A 71 18.22 -0.33 -9.44
C ASN A 71 17.46 -1.64 -9.65
N LYS A 72 16.66 -1.76 -10.72
CA LYS A 72 15.87 -2.96 -11.06
C LYS A 72 14.88 -3.39 -9.97
N GLN A 73 14.36 -2.42 -9.23
CA GLN A 73 13.43 -2.67 -8.14
C GLN A 73 11.97 -2.56 -8.60
N GLU A 74 11.16 -3.53 -8.20
CA GLU A 74 9.71 -3.42 -8.31
C GLU A 74 9.16 -2.51 -7.21
N ILE A 75 8.33 -1.56 -7.62
CA ILE A 75 7.68 -0.58 -6.76
C ILE A 75 6.18 -0.87 -6.81
N PRO A 76 5.56 -1.20 -5.66
CA PRO A 76 4.12 -1.36 -5.60
C PRO A 76 3.43 -0.03 -5.88
N VAL A 77 2.33 -0.10 -6.60
CA VAL A 77 1.51 1.05 -6.99
C VAL A 77 0.05 0.77 -6.67
N GLN A 78 -0.69 1.83 -6.41
CA GLN A 78 -2.13 1.80 -6.22
C GLN A 78 -2.79 2.48 -7.40
N ILE A 79 -3.86 1.88 -7.91
CA ILE A 79 -4.79 2.58 -8.80
C ILE A 79 -5.86 3.18 -7.89
N ASP A 80 -5.84 4.50 -7.74
CA ASP A 80 -6.82 5.24 -6.96
C ASP A 80 -7.93 5.77 -7.86
N GLN A 81 -9.11 6.03 -7.29
CA GLN A 81 -10.25 6.60 -8.00
C GLN A 81 -10.73 7.86 -7.28
N VAL A 82 -10.52 9.01 -7.92
CA VAL A 82 -10.96 10.32 -7.45
C VAL A 82 -12.09 10.81 -8.36
N GLY A 83 -13.33 10.58 -7.93
CA GLY A 83 -14.52 10.80 -8.76
C GLY A 83 -14.52 9.85 -9.98
N GLU A 84 -14.59 10.43 -11.18
CA GLU A 84 -14.53 9.68 -12.45
C GLU A 84 -13.10 9.43 -12.94
N ARG A 85 -12.09 10.03 -12.30
CA ARG A 85 -10.69 9.92 -12.73
C ARG A 85 -9.98 8.81 -11.96
N LYS A 86 -9.24 7.99 -12.70
CA LYS A 86 -8.31 7.03 -12.11
C LYS A 86 -6.91 7.60 -12.13
N GLU A 87 -6.19 7.41 -11.03
CA GLU A 87 -4.81 7.85 -10.89
C GLU A 87 -3.91 6.66 -10.53
N LEU A 88 -2.67 6.69 -11.02
CA LEU A 88 -1.62 5.78 -10.60
C LEU A 88 -0.81 6.45 -9.51
N VAL A 89 -0.80 5.85 -8.32
CA VAL A 89 -0.23 6.43 -7.10
C VAL A 89 0.86 5.54 -6.53
N TRP A 90 1.98 6.14 -6.13
CA TRP A 90 3.06 5.46 -5.41
C TRP A 90 3.86 6.42 -4.53
N ILE A 91 4.73 5.87 -3.69
CA ILE A 91 5.57 6.65 -2.78
C ILE A 91 7.02 6.60 -3.26
N LEU A 92 7.62 7.78 -3.44
CA LEU A 92 9.05 7.93 -3.72
C LEU A 92 9.87 7.74 -2.42
N ARG A 93 10.01 6.49 -1.97
CA ARG A 93 10.63 6.17 -0.66
C ARG A 93 12.11 6.57 -0.56
N GLU A 94 12.88 6.26 -1.59
CA GLU A 94 14.31 6.58 -1.62
C GLU A 94 14.56 8.03 -2.05
N PRO A 95 15.57 8.71 -1.47
CA PRO A 95 15.91 10.09 -1.82
C PRO A 95 16.11 10.28 -3.32
N LEU A 96 15.58 11.37 -3.86
CA LEU A 96 15.84 11.87 -5.20
C LEU A 96 16.38 13.31 -5.07
N PRO A 97 17.67 13.55 -5.38
CA PRO A 97 18.27 14.87 -5.24
C PRO A 97 17.59 15.95 -6.10
N ALA A 98 17.72 17.22 -5.70
CA ALA A 98 17.29 18.36 -6.52
C ALA A 98 17.95 18.30 -7.91
N GLY A 99 17.18 18.61 -8.95
CA GLY A 99 17.59 18.55 -10.36
C GLY A 99 17.72 17.14 -10.94
N ALA A 100 17.59 16.08 -10.14
CA ALA A 100 17.67 14.70 -10.62
C ALA A 100 16.32 14.18 -11.13
N THR A 101 16.37 13.13 -11.94
CA THR A 101 15.20 12.39 -12.42
C THR A 101 15.29 10.92 -12.07
N ARG A 102 14.13 10.27 -11.96
CA ARG A 102 14.00 8.82 -11.74
C ARG A 102 13.09 8.22 -12.79
N LYS A 103 13.55 7.15 -13.42
CA LYS A 103 12.85 6.47 -14.52
C LYS A 103 12.23 5.16 -14.07
N TYR A 104 11.01 4.93 -14.52
CA TYR A 104 10.24 3.71 -14.27
C TYR A 104 9.69 3.18 -15.58
N GLN A 105 9.44 1.88 -15.62
CA GLN A 105 8.62 1.23 -16.63
C GLN A 105 7.35 0.70 -15.96
N ILE A 106 6.18 0.95 -16.57
CA ILE A 106 4.93 0.32 -16.13
C ILE A 106 4.86 -1.08 -16.72
N LEU A 107 4.66 -2.08 -15.87
CA LEU A 107 4.48 -3.47 -16.25
C LEU A 107 3.04 -3.92 -15.99
N THR A 108 2.45 -4.58 -17.00
CA THR A 108 1.19 -5.31 -16.87
C THR A 108 1.49 -6.80 -16.71
N GLY A 109 0.88 -7.46 -15.73
CA GLY A 109 0.98 -8.92 -15.63
C GLY A 109 2.35 -9.44 -15.20
N GLY A 110 3.13 -8.66 -14.43
CA GLY A 110 4.16 -9.26 -13.58
C GLY A 110 3.52 -10.36 -12.73
N ALA A 111 4.26 -11.41 -12.40
CA ALA A 111 3.82 -12.41 -11.44
C ALA A 111 3.58 -11.70 -10.12
N GLY A 112 2.37 -11.16 -9.97
CA GLY A 112 1.88 -10.62 -8.73
C GLY A 112 1.80 -11.84 -7.83
N ASN A 113 2.91 -12.15 -7.15
CA ASN A 113 2.82 -12.71 -5.82
C ASN A 113 1.70 -11.92 -5.18
N GLN A 114 0.57 -12.60 -4.90
CA GLN A 114 -0.60 -11.97 -4.30
C GLN A 114 -0.06 -11.14 -3.15
N GLN A 115 0.07 -9.84 -3.35
CA GLN A 115 0.60 -8.96 -2.34
C GLN A 115 -0.46 -9.04 -1.26
N LYS A 116 -0.14 -9.72 -0.16
CA LYS A 116 -1.07 -9.88 0.95
C LYS A 116 -1.51 -8.46 1.29
N GLU A 117 -2.83 -8.23 1.33
CA GLU A 117 -3.36 -6.94 1.77
C GLU A 117 -2.77 -6.65 3.15
N GLN A 118 -1.84 -5.70 3.19
CA GLN A 118 -1.14 -5.36 4.43
C GLN A 118 -2.04 -4.53 5.33
N VAL A 119 -2.91 -3.71 4.73
CA VAL A 119 -3.92 -2.94 5.44
C VAL A 119 -5.22 -3.72 5.43
N THR A 120 -5.74 -4.04 6.61
CA THR A 120 -7.06 -4.67 6.74
C THR A 120 -7.98 -3.78 7.56
N VAL A 121 -9.25 -3.75 7.17
CA VAL A 121 -10.31 -3.05 7.89
C VAL A 121 -11.40 -4.07 8.20
N ASN A 122 -11.66 -4.30 9.49
CA ASN A 122 -12.77 -5.11 9.94
C ASN A 122 -13.84 -4.19 10.54
N ASP A 123 -15.05 -4.26 9.98
CA ASP A 123 -16.24 -3.61 10.52
C ASP A 123 -16.99 -4.64 11.37
N ASP A 124 -17.19 -4.35 12.65
CA ASP A 124 -17.98 -5.18 13.57
C ASP A 124 -19.42 -4.66 13.73
N GLY A 125 -19.80 -3.62 12.98
CA GLY A 125 -21.09 -2.94 13.06
C GLY A 125 -21.11 -1.73 14.00
N GLU A 126 -20.07 -1.57 14.83
CA GLU A 126 -19.92 -0.45 15.77
C GLU A 126 -18.60 0.32 15.57
N HIS A 127 -17.58 -0.38 15.10
CA HIS A 127 -16.20 0.04 15.00
C HIS A 127 -15.60 -0.39 13.66
N LEU A 128 -14.74 0.46 13.10
CA LEU A 128 -13.81 0.05 12.04
C LEU A 128 -12.43 -0.19 12.66
N HIS A 129 -12.03 -1.45 12.78
CA HIS A 129 -10.70 -1.84 13.24
C HIS A 129 -9.72 -1.89 12.09
N VAL A 130 -8.76 -0.97 12.09
CA VAL A 130 -7.72 -0.88 11.06
C VAL A 130 -6.43 -1.50 11.57
N LYS A 131 -5.88 -2.42 10.77
CA LYS A 131 -4.61 -3.09 11.05
C LYS A 131 -3.64 -2.91 9.89
N VAL A 132 -2.36 -2.93 10.21
CA VAL A 132 -1.26 -3.04 9.23
C VAL A 132 -0.39 -4.23 9.63
N ASP A 133 -0.22 -5.19 8.72
CA ASP A 133 0.51 -6.45 8.99
C ASP A 133 0.00 -7.15 10.26
N GLU A 134 -1.33 -7.26 10.39
CA GLU A 134 -2.03 -7.80 11.57
C GLU A 134 -1.87 -7.01 12.88
N LYS A 135 -1.08 -5.92 12.89
CA LYS A 135 -0.90 -5.06 14.07
C LYS A 135 -1.96 -3.97 14.09
N PRO A 136 -2.61 -3.70 15.24
CA PRO A 136 -3.60 -2.64 15.34
C PRO A 136 -2.95 -1.28 15.09
N VAL A 137 -3.62 -0.45 14.27
CA VAL A 137 -3.20 0.93 13.99
C VAL A 137 -4.18 1.91 14.59
N LEU A 138 -5.48 1.74 14.32
CA LEU A 138 -6.52 2.58 14.89
C LEU A 138 -7.85 1.86 14.94
N THR A 139 -8.76 2.37 15.77
CA THR A 139 -10.19 2.06 15.71
C THR A 139 -10.97 3.35 15.48
N TYR A 140 -11.86 3.34 14.47
CA TYR A 140 -12.82 4.41 14.25
C TYR A 140 -14.17 4.00 14.83
N ASN A 141 -14.61 4.70 15.88
CA ASN A 141 -15.88 4.44 16.56
C ASN A 141 -17.00 5.14 15.79
N HIS A 142 -17.77 4.39 15.00
CA HIS A 142 -18.83 4.96 14.16
C HIS A 142 -20.22 4.82 14.78
N ALA A 143 -20.42 3.82 15.66
CA ALA A 143 -21.54 3.77 16.58
C ALA A 143 -21.30 4.62 17.84
N ILE A 144 -22.36 4.77 18.64
CA ILE A 144 -22.32 5.55 19.89
C ILE A 144 -21.57 4.76 20.96
N VAL A 145 -20.44 5.29 21.40
CA VAL A 145 -19.73 4.85 22.61
C VAL A 145 -20.29 5.58 23.82
N LYS A 146 -20.59 4.80 24.87
CA LYS A 146 -21.30 5.29 26.06
C LYS A 146 -20.38 5.90 27.10
N ALA A 147 -20.72 7.09 27.57
CA ALA A 147 -19.96 7.81 28.60
C ALA A 147 -19.90 7.03 29.91
N PRO A 148 -18.73 6.77 30.53
CA PRO A 148 -18.56 5.84 31.66
C PRO A 148 -19.59 6.00 32.78
N LYS A 149 -20.00 7.24 33.06
CA LYS A 149 -21.08 7.55 33.99
C LYS A 149 -22.38 7.87 33.25
N ARG A 150 -23.48 7.24 33.66
CA ARG A 150 -24.77 7.35 32.96
C ARG A 150 -25.54 8.64 33.27
N ASP A 151 -25.29 9.26 34.42
CA ASP A 151 -25.71 10.64 34.71
C ASP A 151 -24.95 11.69 33.86
N GLU A 152 -23.92 11.25 33.14
CA GLU A 152 -23.17 12.04 32.15
C GLU A 152 -23.38 11.53 30.71
N ALA A 153 -24.53 10.91 30.41
CA ALA A 153 -24.84 10.35 29.08
C ALA A 153 -24.80 11.38 27.93
N TYR A 154 -24.79 12.68 28.24
CA TYR A 154 -24.57 13.73 27.25
C TYR A 154 -23.13 13.72 26.68
N TYR A 155 -22.18 12.98 27.28
CA TYR A 155 -20.86 12.70 26.69
C TYR A 155 -20.84 11.45 25.79
N ASP A 156 -21.97 10.77 25.59
CA ASP A 156 -22.06 9.71 24.57
C ASP A 156 -21.62 10.25 23.21
N LYS A 157 -20.77 9.51 22.49
CA LYS A 157 -20.19 10.02 21.23
C LYS A 157 -19.92 8.94 20.20
N SER A 158 -19.98 9.34 18.94
CA SER A 158 -19.51 8.59 17.79
C SER A 158 -18.67 9.51 16.87
N GLY A 159 -18.07 8.95 15.83
CA GLY A 159 -17.33 9.69 14.82
C GLY A 159 -15.95 10.16 15.29
N TYR A 160 -15.22 9.31 16.01
CA TYR A 160 -13.87 9.64 16.51
C TYR A 160 -12.94 8.42 16.46
N ILE A 161 -11.63 8.69 16.50
CA ILE A 161 -10.60 7.64 16.49
C ILE A 161 -10.10 7.41 17.91
N HIS A 162 -10.35 6.22 18.44
CA HIS A 162 -9.74 5.71 19.67
C HIS A 162 -9.97 4.19 19.75
N PRO A 163 -8.97 3.39 20.16
CA PRO A 163 -7.57 3.76 20.37
C PRO A 163 -6.80 4.03 19.07
N LEU A 164 -5.73 4.82 19.17
CA LEU A 164 -4.69 5.00 18.15
C LEU A 164 -3.37 4.44 18.69
N TYR A 165 -2.63 3.70 17.87
CA TYR A 165 -1.43 2.97 18.29
C TYR A 165 -0.15 3.52 17.62
N THR A 166 0.97 3.45 18.35
CA THR A 166 2.32 3.55 17.75
C THR A 166 2.65 2.30 16.93
N PRO A 167 3.68 2.33 16.06
CA PRO A 167 4.17 1.11 15.39
C PRO A 167 4.62 -0.01 16.33
N SER A 168 4.96 0.32 17.58
CA SER A 168 5.31 -0.65 18.64
C SER A 168 4.08 -1.19 19.40
N GLY A 169 2.87 -0.73 19.08
CA GLY A 169 1.62 -1.18 19.71
C GLY A 169 1.23 -0.42 20.98
N LYS A 170 1.85 0.72 21.28
CA LYS A 170 1.46 1.55 22.43
C LYS A 170 0.28 2.44 22.06
N VAL A 171 -0.76 2.48 22.89
CA VAL A 171 -1.87 3.42 22.74
C VAL A 171 -1.39 4.85 23.03
N ILE A 172 -1.72 5.79 22.12
CA ILE A 172 -1.33 7.22 22.19
C ILE A 172 -2.52 8.18 22.15
N SER A 173 -3.73 7.65 22.21
CA SER A 173 -4.95 8.44 22.42
C SER A 173 -5.65 7.98 23.69
N ASP A 174 -6.41 8.88 24.29
CA ASP A 174 -7.20 8.60 25.50
C ASP A 174 -8.66 8.95 25.23
N ASP A 175 -9.56 8.44 26.06
CA ASP A 175 -11.00 8.67 25.94
C ASP A 175 -11.61 8.93 27.32
N PHE A 176 -12.60 9.81 27.39
CA PHE A 176 -13.25 10.23 28.64
C PHE A 176 -12.27 10.68 29.74
N ASN A 177 -11.35 11.58 29.40
CA ASN A 177 -10.43 12.15 30.38
C ASN A 177 -11.21 12.74 31.58
N PRO A 178 -10.82 12.49 32.85
CA PRO A 178 -11.58 12.94 34.02
C PRO A 178 -11.80 14.46 34.12
N ASP A 179 -10.84 15.26 33.65
CA ASP A 179 -10.92 16.73 33.68
C ASP A 179 -11.66 17.27 32.45
N HIS A 180 -11.65 16.53 31.33
CA HIS A 180 -12.22 16.93 30.05
C HIS A 180 -12.97 15.76 29.36
N PRO A 181 -14.06 15.26 29.95
CA PRO A 181 -14.76 14.05 29.46
C PRO A 181 -15.45 14.21 28.10
N HIS A 182 -15.54 15.44 27.59
CA HIS A 182 -16.03 15.77 26.25
C HIS A 182 -14.94 15.63 25.15
N GLN A 183 -13.69 15.37 25.53
CA GLN A 183 -12.58 15.14 24.61
C GLN A 183 -12.35 13.63 24.42
N HIS A 184 -12.41 13.20 23.17
CA HIS A 184 -12.37 11.79 22.78
C HIS A 184 -11.31 11.58 21.71
N GLY A 185 -10.28 10.79 22.03
CA GLY A 185 -9.21 10.41 21.13
C GLY A 185 -8.80 11.48 20.12
N ILE A 186 -8.91 11.14 18.83
CA ILE A 186 -8.90 12.13 17.75
C ILE A 186 -10.34 12.35 17.30
N MET A 187 -10.88 13.50 17.69
CA MET A 187 -12.22 13.95 17.33
C MET A 187 -12.17 15.29 16.60
N LEU A 188 -13.25 15.59 15.88
CA LEU A 188 -13.50 16.91 15.31
C LEU A 188 -14.69 17.54 16.03
N SER A 189 -14.59 18.83 16.34
CA SER A 189 -15.69 19.59 16.95
C SER A 189 -15.76 20.98 16.33
N TRP A 190 -16.96 21.42 15.94
CA TRP A 190 -17.22 22.76 15.44
C TRP A 190 -18.03 23.57 16.45
N ARG A 191 -17.64 24.83 16.69
CA ARG A 191 -18.32 25.71 17.66
C ARG A 191 -19.72 26.16 17.22
N LYS A 192 -19.99 26.14 15.91
CA LYS A 192 -21.28 26.49 15.31
C LYS A 192 -21.58 25.49 14.22
N ILE A 193 -22.63 24.72 14.42
CA ILE A 193 -23.13 23.71 13.49
C ILE A 193 -24.57 24.09 13.18
N ILE A 194 -24.95 24.07 11.91
CA ILE A 194 -26.36 24.06 11.50
C ILE A 194 -26.61 22.71 10.85
N PHE A 195 -27.42 21.87 11.48
CA PHE A 195 -27.79 20.56 10.96
C PHE A 195 -29.31 20.49 10.86
N GLU A 196 -29.81 20.26 9.64
CA GLU A 196 -31.26 20.24 9.36
C GLU A 196 -32.01 21.48 9.89
N GLY A 197 -31.37 22.65 9.79
CA GLY A 197 -31.94 23.93 10.25
C GLY A 197 -31.85 24.17 11.77
N ARG A 198 -31.22 23.27 12.54
CA ARG A 198 -31.01 23.42 13.99
C ARG A 198 -29.59 23.88 14.29
N GLU A 199 -29.45 24.89 15.14
CA GLU A 199 -28.14 25.32 15.66
C GLU A 199 -27.63 24.36 16.73
N ASN A 200 -26.34 24.05 16.72
CA ASN A 200 -25.67 23.24 17.73
C ASN A 200 -24.21 23.69 17.94
N ASN A 201 -23.65 23.41 19.11
CA ASN A 201 -22.25 23.61 19.45
C ASN A 201 -21.57 22.25 19.69
N GLY A 202 -20.81 21.77 18.72
CA GLY A 202 -20.11 20.47 18.81
C GLY A 202 -18.97 20.43 19.83
N CYS A 203 -18.64 21.56 20.47
CA CYS A 203 -17.68 21.63 21.58
C CYS A 203 -18.36 21.59 22.96
N ASP A 204 -19.66 21.93 23.05
CA ASP A 204 -20.42 21.93 24.30
C ASP A 204 -21.55 20.90 24.21
N GLN A 205 -21.28 19.71 24.75
CA GLN A 205 -22.22 18.60 24.69
C GLN A 205 -23.33 18.68 25.76
N LYS A 206 -23.31 19.69 26.65
CA LYS A 206 -24.38 19.91 27.62
C LYS A 206 -25.55 20.71 27.04
N SER A 207 -25.33 21.48 25.98
CA SER A 207 -26.40 22.19 25.28
C SER A 207 -27.17 21.22 24.40
N GLN A 208 -28.47 21.04 24.68
CA GLN A 208 -29.41 20.29 23.86
C GLN A 208 -29.97 21.16 22.74
#